data_AF-A0A3E1P7J2-F1
#
_entry.id   AF-A0A3E1P7J2-F1
#
_cell.length_a   1.000
_cell.length_b   1.000
_cell.length_c   1.000
_cell.angle_alpha   90.00
_cell.angle_beta   90.00
_cell.angle_gamma   90.00
#
_symmetry.space_group_name_H-M   'P 1'
#
loop_
_entity.id
_entity.type
_entity.pdbx_description
1 polymer ?
#
loop_
_entity_poly.entity_id
_entity_poly.type
_entity_poly.pdbx_seq_one_letter_code
_entity_poly.pdbx_strand_id
1 'polypeptide(L)'
;MSLKEKATAFLMGRMGKTAHVRQVTAIDHRLLQLEMQLSEPLAWRSCQHLKCQVSSTALRDYSVAHYNENTRIATLLIDAGHPGSGSEWTRQLAPGDPVSYMGPGGGMHQPTGASQLVCIGDASAMDISCLSITAGTRIRASIPWL
;
A
#
# COMPACT_ATOMS: atom_id res chain seq x y z
N MET A 1 25.89 -13.48 -2.36
CA MET A 1 24.76 -12.81 -3.02
C MET A 1 24.17 -13.72 -4.09
N SER A 2 22.91 -14.13 -3.92
CA SER A 2 22.18 -14.98 -4.87
C SER A 2 21.76 -14.21 -6.13
N LEU A 3 21.41 -14.92 -7.20
CA LEU A 3 20.94 -14.31 -8.46
C LEU A 3 19.69 -13.44 -8.24
N LYS A 4 18.81 -13.86 -7.33
CA LYS A 4 17.58 -13.13 -6.97
C LYS A 4 17.86 -11.82 -6.25
N GLU A 5 18.87 -11.80 -5.38
CA GLU A 5 19.33 -10.58 -4.70
C GLU A 5 19.90 -9.59 -5.71
N LYS A 6 20.76 -10.07 -6.63
CA LYS A 6 21.32 -9.23 -7.70
C LYS A 6 20.24 -8.64 -8.60
N ALA A 7 19.25 -9.44 -9.00
CA ALA A 7 18.14 -8.97 -9.82
C ALA A 7 17.28 -7.92 -9.09
N THR A 8 16.98 -8.14 -7.81
CA THR A 8 16.20 -7.18 -6.98
C THR A 8 16.97 -5.87 -6.80
N ALA A 9 18.27 -5.96 -6.47
CA ALA A 9 19.13 -4.80 -6.32
C ALA A 9 19.29 -4.03 -7.64
N PHE A 10 19.39 -4.72 -8.78
CA PHE A 10 19.46 -4.09 -10.09
C PHE A 10 18.18 -3.34 -10.45
N LEU A 11 17.00 -3.94 -10.20
CA LEU A 11 15.70 -3.28 -10.42
C LEU A 11 15.53 -2.07 -9.51
N MET A 12 15.83 -2.20 -8.22
CA MET A 12 15.78 -1.10 -7.26
C MET A 12 16.77 0.01 -7.58
N GLY A 13 17.99 -0.32 -8.02
CA GLY A 13 18.99 0.68 -8.39
C GLY A 13 18.61 1.53 -9.61
N ARG A 14 17.70 1.04 -10.46
CA ARG A 14 17.27 1.75 -11.68
C ARG A 14 15.93 2.48 -11.53
N MET A 15 15.03 1.97 -10.69
CA MET A 15 13.64 2.45 -10.58
C MET A 15 13.16 2.64 -9.14
N GLY A 16 13.98 2.29 -8.16
CA GLY A 16 13.66 2.43 -6.75
C GLY A 16 13.70 3.90 -6.32
N LYS A 17 12.66 4.31 -5.62
CA LYS A 17 12.55 5.58 -4.91
C LYS A 17 12.62 5.29 -3.42
N THR A 18 13.03 6.27 -2.63
CA THR A 18 13.06 6.16 -1.17
C THR A 18 11.92 6.99 -0.58
N ALA A 19 11.15 6.36 0.31
CA ALA A 19 10.23 7.04 1.21
C ALA A 19 10.75 6.91 2.64
N HIS A 20 10.22 7.72 3.55
CA HIS A 20 10.50 7.60 4.97
C HIS A 20 9.23 7.28 5.73
N VAL A 21 9.30 6.29 6.63
CA VAL A 21 8.20 5.97 7.54
C VAL A 21 7.90 7.20 8.38
N ARG A 22 6.65 7.65 8.34
CA ARG A 22 6.18 8.69 9.24
C ARG A 22 5.61 8.10 10.51
N GLN A 23 4.77 7.08 10.36
CA GLN A 23 4.09 6.44 11.46
C GLN A 23 3.65 5.03 11.07
N VAL A 24 3.66 4.11 12.04
CA VAL A 24 3.03 2.81 11.95
C VAL A 24 2.02 2.73 13.07
N THR A 25 0.75 2.47 12.73
CA THR A 25 -0.35 2.42 13.71
C THR A 25 -1.06 1.07 13.59
N ALA A 26 -1.21 0.35 14.70
CA ALA A 26 -2.07 -0.82 14.71
C ALA A 26 -3.55 -0.40 14.71
N ILE A 27 -4.29 -0.80 13.68
CA ILE A 27 -5.75 -0.64 13.65
C ILE A 27 -6.39 -1.79 14.44
N ASP A 28 -5.90 -3.01 14.23
CA ASP A 28 -6.23 -4.19 15.03
C ASP A 28 -5.02 -5.13 15.19
N HIS A 29 -5.23 -6.35 15.69
CA HIS A 29 -4.16 -7.35 15.91
C HIS A 29 -3.48 -7.86 14.63
N ARG A 30 -4.06 -7.59 13.46
CA ARG A 30 -3.60 -8.04 12.15
C ARG A 30 -3.31 -6.87 11.22
N LEU A 31 -4.14 -5.83 11.23
CA LEU A 31 -4.11 -4.73 10.30
C LEU A 31 -3.27 -3.56 10.84
N LEU A 32 -2.24 -3.20 10.07
CA LEU A 32 -1.37 -2.06 10.34
C LEU A 32 -1.60 -0.97 9.29
N GLN A 33 -1.72 0.27 9.75
CA GLN A 33 -1.63 1.46 8.92
C GLN A 33 -0.18 1.92 8.87
N LEU A 34 0.39 1.97 7.68
CA LEU A 34 1.71 2.54 7.42
C LEU A 34 1.56 3.87 6.71
N GLU A 35 2.02 4.94 7.34
CA GLU A 35 2.19 6.24 6.71
C GLU A 35 3.65 6.43 6.31
N MET A 36 3.85 6.80 5.05
CA MET A 36 5.17 7.01 4.48
C MET A 36 5.21 8.30 3.68
N GLN A 37 6.22 9.13 3.96
CA GLN A 37 6.48 10.35 3.23
C GLN A 37 7.32 10.03 1.99
N LEU A 38 6.74 10.28 0.80
CA LEU A 38 7.41 10.03 -0.47
C LEU A 38 8.41 11.14 -0.79
N SER A 39 9.58 10.77 -1.31
CA SER A 39 10.59 11.73 -1.80
C SER A 39 10.11 12.52 -3.02
N GLU A 40 9.24 11.92 -3.83
CA GLU A 40 8.67 12.52 -5.03
C GLU A 40 7.14 12.51 -4.97
N PRO A 41 6.47 13.51 -5.58
CA PRO A 41 5.02 13.50 -5.67
C PRO A 41 4.52 12.31 -6.50
N LEU A 42 3.37 11.77 -6.11
CA LEU A 42 2.68 10.71 -6.81
C LEU A 42 1.65 11.34 -7.74
N ALA A 43 1.62 10.96 -9.03
CA ALA A 43 0.52 11.32 -9.91
C ALA A 43 -0.72 10.49 -9.54
N TRP A 44 -1.45 10.95 -8.52
CA TRP A 44 -2.51 10.18 -7.86
C TRP A 44 -3.64 9.80 -8.79
N ARG A 45 -4.02 8.51 -8.76
CA ARG A 45 -5.20 7.95 -9.42
C ARG A 45 -5.79 6.87 -8.51
N SER A 46 -7.11 6.68 -8.57
CA SER A 46 -7.76 5.61 -7.81
C SER A 46 -7.18 4.22 -8.17
N CYS A 47 -7.16 3.32 -7.19
CA CYS A 47 -6.68 1.93 -7.34
C CYS A 47 -5.19 1.82 -7.74
N GLN A 48 -4.35 2.71 -7.22
CA GLN A 48 -2.89 2.62 -7.36
C GLN A 48 -2.26 1.76 -6.26
N HIS A 49 -1.12 1.16 -6.57
CA HIS A 49 -0.29 0.41 -5.63
C HIS A 49 1.19 0.79 -5.76
N LEU A 50 1.94 0.59 -4.67
CA LEU A 50 3.39 0.72 -4.60
C LEU A 50 4.02 -0.65 -4.37
N LYS A 51 5.08 -0.95 -5.12
CA LYS A 51 5.92 -2.13 -4.89
C LYS A 51 6.99 -1.79 -3.86
N CYS A 52 6.80 -2.22 -2.62
CA CYS A 52 7.76 -2.00 -1.53
C CYS A 52 8.75 -3.15 -1.43
N GLN A 53 10.02 -2.85 -1.20
CA GLN A 53 11.05 -3.85 -0.92
C GLN A 53 10.98 -4.25 0.55
N VAL A 54 10.51 -5.47 0.81
CA VAL A 54 10.30 -5.99 2.18
C VAL A 54 11.46 -6.88 2.65
N SER A 55 12.38 -7.25 1.74
CA SER A 55 13.65 -7.92 2.06
C SER A 55 14.62 -7.79 0.88
N SER A 56 15.86 -8.27 1.04
CA SER A 56 16.87 -8.33 -0.04
C SER A 56 16.41 -9.08 -1.29
N THR A 57 15.39 -9.95 -1.17
CA THR A 57 14.91 -10.82 -2.26
C THR A 57 13.42 -10.74 -2.53
N ALA A 58 12.69 -9.81 -1.90
CA ALA A 58 11.24 -9.74 -2.01
C ALA A 58 10.73 -8.31 -2.17
N LEU A 59 9.91 -8.13 -3.20
CA LEU A 59 9.05 -6.97 -3.42
C LEU A 59 7.59 -7.40 -3.14
N ARG A 60 6.79 -6.49 -2.60
CA ARG A 60 5.36 -6.69 -2.36
C ARG A 60 4.57 -5.49 -2.86
N ASP A 61 3.44 -5.79 -3.51
CA ASP A 61 2.47 -4.79 -3.93
C ASP A 61 1.60 -4.42 -2.73
N TYR A 62 1.58 -3.14 -2.39
CA TYR A 62 0.68 -2.57 -1.39
C TYR A 62 -0.16 -1.50 -2.06
N SER A 63 -1.47 -1.62 -1.94
CA SER A 63 -2.40 -0.59 -2.40
C SER A 63 -2.18 0.68 -1.58
N VAL A 64 -2.38 1.82 -2.24
CA VAL A 64 -2.36 3.10 -1.54
C VAL A 64 -3.79 3.39 -1.13
N ALA A 65 -4.03 3.38 0.17
CA ALA A 65 -5.30 3.74 0.77
C ALA A 65 -5.60 5.21 0.50
N HIS A 66 -4.68 6.07 0.93
CA HIS A 66 -4.83 7.51 0.85
C HIS A 66 -3.52 8.16 0.43
N TYR A 67 -3.62 9.27 -0.30
CA TYR A 67 -2.47 10.10 -0.64
C TYR A 67 -2.81 11.58 -0.42
N ASN A 68 -1.98 12.25 0.37
CA ASN A 68 -2.05 13.69 0.57
C ASN A 68 -0.98 14.37 -0.31
N GLU A 69 -1.42 15.07 -1.36
CA GLU A 69 -0.54 15.72 -2.34
C GLU A 69 0.30 16.84 -1.71
N ASN A 70 -0.25 17.57 -0.74
CA ASN A 70 0.43 18.71 -0.10
C ASN A 70 1.60 18.26 0.78
N THR A 71 1.44 17.16 1.50
CA THR A 71 2.47 16.63 2.41
C THR A 71 3.30 15.49 1.80
N ARG A 72 2.87 14.96 0.66
CA ARG A 72 3.39 13.77 -0.02
C ARG A 72 3.36 12.52 0.87
N ILE A 73 2.36 12.42 1.74
CA ILE A 73 2.17 11.27 2.61
C ILE A 73 1.25 10.28 1.92
N ALA A 74 1.75 9.06 1.70
CA ALA A 74 0.96 7.91 1.30
C ALA A 74 0.64 7.05 2.52
N THR A 75 -0.60 6.60 2.61
CA THR A 75 -1.09 5.68 3.64
C THR A 75 -1.35 4.33 3.00
N LEU A 76 -0.79 3.27 3.58
CA LEU A 76 -0.99 1.88 3.17
C LEU A 76 -1.68 1.12 4.30
N LEU A 77 -2.56 0.18 3.95
CA LEU A 77 -3.16 -0.76 4.89
C LEU A 77 -2.57 -2.15 4.65
N ILE A 78 -2.02 -2.77 5.70
CA ILE A 78 -1.25 -4.01 5.60
C ILE A 78 -1.80 -5.04 6.58
N ASP A 79 -2.34 -6.16 6.06
CA ASP A 79 -2.58 -7.36 6.88
C ASP A 79 -1.24 -8.02 7.21
N ALA A 80 -0.83 -7.88 8.45
CA ALA A 80 0.34 -8.50 9.04
C ALA A 80 -0.03 -9.72 9.90
N GLY A 81 -1.29 -10.16 9.94
CA GLY A 81 -1.76 -11.25 10.79
C GLY A 81 -1.24 -12.65 10.45
N HIS A 82 -0.51 -12.80 9.34
CA HIS A 82 0.08 -14.06 8.89
C HIS A 82 1.61 -14.01 8.91
N PRO A 83 2.30 -15.16 9.08
CA PRO A 83 3.76 -15.21 8.91
C PRO A 83 4.15 -14.87 7.47
N GLY A 84 5.23 -14.13 7.30
CA GLY A 84 5.75 -13.77 5.98
C GLY A 84 6.63 -12.54 6.00
N SER A 85 7.48 -12.39 4.97
CA SER A 85 8.45 -11.29 4.89
C SER A 85 7.82 -9.90 4.93
N GLY A 86 6.64 -9.71 4.34
CA GLY A 86 5.91 -8.43 4.40
C GLY A 86 5.37 -8.11 5.79
N SER A 87 4.80 -9.11 6.47
CA SER A 87 4.27 -8.97 7.84
C SER A 87 5.38 -8.68 8.85
N GLU A 88 6.49 -9.41 8.77
CA GLU A 88 7.66 -9.18 9.62
C GLU A 88 8.31 -7.83 9.35
N TRP A 89 8.46 -7.46 8.07
CA TRP A 89 8.98 -6.17 7.67
C TRP A 89 8.15 -5.02 8.26
N THR A 90 6.83 -5.05 8.09
CA THR A 90 5.95 -3.96 8.56
C THR A 90 5.98 -3.82 10.09
N ARG A 91 6.06 -4.93 10.83
CA ARG A 91 6.15 -4.93 12.30
C ARG A 91 7.43 -4.30 12.84
N GLN A 92 8.51 -4.29 12.05
CA GLN A 92 9.83 -3.80 12.46
C GLN A 92 10.04 -2.33 12.11
N LEU A 93 9.16 -1.73 11.29
CA LEU A 93 9.27 -0.34 10.87
C LEU A 93 9.02 0.62 12.04
N ALA A 94 9.90 1.61 12.15
CA ALA A 94 9.78 2.73 13.06
C ALA A 94 9.78 4.07 12.30
N PRO A 95 9.24 5.15 12.88
CA PRO A 95 9.32 6.48 12.30
C PRO A 95 10.77 6.88 11.95
N GLY A 96 10.97 7.37 10.73
CA GLY A 96 12.26 7.74 10.17
C GLY A 96 12.89 6.68 9.26
N ASP A 97 12.49 5.42 9.39
CA ASP A 97 13.07 4.32 8.62
C ASP A 97 12.91 4.53 7.10
N PRO A 98 13.93 4.22 6.30
CA PRO A 98 13.85 4.29 4.86
C PRO A 98 13.06 3.10 4.31
N VAL A 99 12.18 3.36 3.35
CA VAL A 99 11.45 2.35 2.58
C VAL A 99 11.75 2.52 1.10
N SER A 100 12.38 1.51 0.50
CA SER A 100 12.58 1.45 -0.94
C SER A 100 11.31 0.98 -1.63
N TYR A 101 10.84 1.74 -2.62
CA TYR A 101 9.62 1.41 -3.36
C TYR A 101 9.72 1.70 -4.86
N MET A 102 8.82 1.12 -5.63
CA MET A 102 8.62 1.33 -7.07
C MET A 102 7.14 1.65 -7.33
N GLY A 103 6.86 2.49 -8.33
CA GLY A 103 5.50 2.84 -8.72
C GLY A 103 5.28 4.34 -8.91
N PRO A 104 4.01 4.77 -9.07
CA PRO A 104 2.80 3.96 -8.87
C PRO A 104 2.55 2.96 -10.00
N GLY A 105 2.03 1.79 -9.67
CA GLY A 105 1.37 0.86 -10.61
C GLY A 105 -0.15 0.90 -10.45
N GLY A 106 -0.92 0.43 -11.44
CA GLY A 106 -2.39 0.34 -11.37
C GLY A 106 -3.15 1.44 -12.13
N GLY A 107 -4.44 1.60 -11.81
CA GLY A 107 -5.35 2.60 -12.42
C GLY A 107 -6.39 2.07 -13.43
N MET A 108 -6.61 0.75 -13.51
CA MET A 108 -7.48 0.15 -14.54
C MET A 108 -8.97 0.08 -14.17
N HIS A 109 -9.31 0.09 -12.87
CA HIS A 109 -10.69 0.07 -12.38
C HIS A 109 -11.00 1.36 -11.63
N GLN A 110 -11.31 2.42 -12.38
CA GLN A 110 -11.92 3.62 -11.79
C GLN A 110 -13.44 3.42 -11.71
N PRO A 111 -14.09 3.73 -10.58
CA PRO A 111 -15.55 3.78 -10.54
C PRO A 111 -16.05 4.85 -11.54
N THR A 112 -16.61 4.42 -12.66
CA THR A 112 -17.21 5.34 -13.64
C THR A 112 -18.68 5.55 -13.31
N GLY A 113 -19.00 6.69 -12.68
CA GLY A 113 -20.35 7.26 -12.65
C GLY A 113 -21.47 6.43 -11.99
N ALA A 114 -21.15 5.33 -11.31
CA ALA A 114 -22.14 4.48 -10.65
C ALA A 114 -22.65 5.13 -9.36
N SER A 115 -23.98 5.22 -9.21
CA SER A 115 -24.63 5.72 -7.99
C SER A 115 -24.55 4.75 -6.81
N GLN A 116 -24.13 3.51 -7.07
CA GLN A 116 -23.91 2.46 -6.09
C GLN A 116 -22.69 1.64 -6.48
N LEU A 117 -21.82 1.38 -5.51
CA LEU A 117 -20.62 0.57 -5.67
C LEU A 117 -20.69 -0.60 -4.69
N VAL A 118 -20.47 -1.80 -5.21
CA VAL A 118 -20.34 -3.02 -4.41
C VAL A 118 -18.88 -3.41 -4.41
N CYS A 119 -18.32 -3.48 -3.21
CA CYS A 119 -16.91 -3.69 -2.96
C CYS A 119 -16.76 -5.07 -2.30
N ILE A 120 -16.20 -6.03 -3.02
CA ILE A 120 -15.95 -7.39 -2.53
C ILE A 120 -14.44 -7.57 -2.44
N GLY A 121 -13.95 -7.90 -1.25
CA GLY A 121 -12.54 -8.15 -1.00
C GLY A 121 -12.35 -8.91 0.30
N ASP A 122 -11.25 -9.65 0.40
CA ASP A 122 -10.75 -10.12 1.69
C ASP A 122 -10.04 -8.98 2.45
N ALA A 123 -9.49 -9.26 3.63
CA ALA A 123 -8.80 -8.25 4.46
C ALA A 123 -7.66 -7.52 3.71
N SER A 124 -7.05 -8.17 2.71
CA SER A 124 -5.99 -7.58 1.89
C SER A 124 -6.52 -6.72 0.72
N ALA A 125 -7.75 -6.98 0.29
CA ALA A 125 -8.42 -6.25 -0.80
C ALA A 125 -9.36 -5.13 -0.30
N MET A 126 -9.53 -4.95 1.02
CA MET A 126 -10.29 -3.83 1.59
C MET A 126 -9.76 -2.47 1.09
N ASP A 127 -8.46 -2.39 0.80
CA ASP A 127 -7.81 -1.15 0.39
C ASP A 127 -8.16 -0.74 -1.06
N ILE A 128 -8.34 -1.69 -1.98
CA ILE A 128 -8.67 -1.41 -3.38
C ILE A 128 -10.12 -0.95 -3.55
N SER A 129 -11.02 -1.47 -2.70
CA SER A 129 -12.45 -1.38 -2.97
C SER A 129 -13.15 -0.28 -2.18
N CYS A 130 -12.76 0.02 -0.94
CA CYS A 130 -13.52 0.94 -0.10
C CYS A 130 -13.07 2.42 -0.12
N LEU A 131 -11.80 2.72 -0.45
CA LEU A 131 -11.26 4.08 -0.26
C LEU A 131 -11.25 4.98 -1.51
N SER A 132 -11.81 4.52 -2.63
CA SER A 132 -12.01 5.36 -3.83
C SER A 132 -13.26 6.27 -3.75
N ILE A 133 -13.97 6.29 -2.62
CA ILE A 133 -15.27 6.97 -2.49
C ILE A 133 -15.19 8.08 -1.43
N THR A 134 -14.63 9.22 -1.82
CA THR A 134 -14.92 10.50 -1.15
C THR A 134 -15.75 11.36 -2.09
N ALA A 135 -17.07 11.11 -2.11
CA ALA A 135 -18.15 12.08 -2.39
C ALA A 135 -19.51 11.34 -2.49
N GLY A 136 -20.19 11.14 -1.36
CA GLY A 136 -21.66 10.98 -1.34
C GLY A 136 -22.29 9.61 -1.60
N THR A 137 -21.53 8.54 -1.84
CA THR A 137 -22.11 7.21 -2.11
C THR A 137 -22.32 6.41 -0.82
N ARG A 138 -23.54 5.93 -0.54
CA ARG A 138 -23.79 4.97 0.55
C ARG A 138 -23.12 3.63 0.21
N ILE A 139 -22.10 3.27 0.97
CA ILE A 139 -21.42 1.98 0.85
C ILE A 139 -22.20 0.94 1.67
N ARG A 140 -22.63 -0.14 1.03
CA ARG A 140 -23.03 -1.38 1.71
C ARG A 140 -21.85 -2.34 1.60
N ALA A 141 -20.96 -2.29 2.57
CA ALA A 141 -19.93 -3.30 2.73
C ALA A 141 -20.57 -4.50 3.44
N SER A 142 -20.58 -5.66 2.79
CA SER A 142 -20.94 -6.93 3.42
C SER A 142 -19.68 -7.78 3.51
N ILE A 143 -19.20 -7.99 4.73
CA ILE A 143 -18.21 -9.01 5.02
C ILE A 143 -18.99 -10.33 5.04
N PRO A 144 -18.78 -11.27 4.09
CA PRO A 144 -19.26 -12.62 4.32
C PRO A 144 -18.48 -13.12 5.53
N TRP A 145 -19.18 -13.54 6.60
CA TRP A 145 -18.67 -13.95 7.93
C TRP A 145 -18.68 -12.89 9.04
N LEU A 146 -19.77 -12.10 9.12
CA LEU A 146 -20.37 -11.66 10.40
C LEU A 146 -21.86 -11.99 10.40
#